data_AF-A0A3N5VAN5-F1
#
_entry.id   AF-A0A3N5VAN5-F1
#
_cell.length_a   1.000
_cell.length_b   1.000
_cell.length_c   1.000
_cell.angle_alpha   90.00
_cell.angle_beta   90.00
_cell.angle_gamma   90.00
#
_symmetry.space_group_name_H-M   'P 1'
#
loop_
_entity.id
_entity.type
_entity.pdbx_description
1 polymer ?
#
loop_
_entity_poly.entity_id
_entity_poly.type
_entity_poly.pdbx_seq_one_letter_code
_entity_poly.pdbx_strand_id
1 'polypeptide(L)'
;RIIFHKTYSGINFDRIQPGHTVYKTSDPKLESELRRFWQNTRPAEKKTPLHLTVSGKPGAPITVAAVCELRTMPGENQRRSQTAATVSSTIPLQAASKHPLDTETLAAQLGRLGETSYELASLDNQLEGDCHFPLSALNQLRRDLVAELDRGGALQAPSPSPVTNTFRDLLPANPKSKIQNPKLSVLCRNFDQLQAAIECGVEIVYCDFEDPRRYKEAVADFKSQISNLRSRILLATPRILKPGEMGYLKLIEKAEPDGLLLRNLAALEYYKNRSDFIKAGDFSLNAANPITARLLMENARFDWLTVSYDLNIGQVMDLLGGAPPGWFELTLHQHMPMFHMEHCVFCVFLSKGTSYKDCGRPCEKHVVHLRDRVGQLHRLQADVGCRNTLFNGRAQTGARFYQNLHSAGLTRFRIELLDEDAAAATRTIRAYQELMDGRSDAFGLLDRVEALEKLGVTEGTLAEK
;
A
#
# COMPACT_ATOMS: atom_id res chain seq x y z
N ARG A 1 28.44 -11.62 4.87
CA ARG A 1 28.23 -12.17 6.24
C ARG A 1 27.28 -11.20 6.94
N ILE A 2 26.06 -11.61 7.27
CA ILE A 2 25.11 -10.74 7.98
C ILE A 2 25.57 -10.67 9.45
N ILE A 3 25.84 -9.47 9.96
CA ILE A 3 26.30 -9.25 11.33
C ILE A 3 25.14 -8.66 12.13
N PHE A 4 24.74 -9.32 13.21
CA PHE A 4 23.75 -8.82 14.15
C PHE A 4 24.46 -8.28 15.40
N HIS A 5 24.04 -7.09 15.85
CA HIS A 5 24.62 -6.50 17.05
C HIS A 5 24.14 -7.25 18.29
N LYS A 6 25.02 -8.03 18.94
CA LYS A 6 24.69 -8.90 20.08
C LYS A 6 23.85 -8.22 21.17
N THR A 7 24.11 -6.95 21.45
CA THR A 7 23.43 -6.18 22.52
C THR A 7 22.12 -5.51 22.09
N TYR A 8 21.94 -5.17 20.81
CA TYR A 8 20.84 -4.30 20.36
C TYR A 8 19.86 -4.98 19.42
N SER A 9 20.21 -6.14 18.84
CA SER A 9 19.31 -6.85 17.93
C SER A 9 18.18 -7.59 18.65
N GLY A 10 18.26 -7.77 19.99
CA GLY A 10 17.27 -8.51 20.77
C GLY A 10 17.08 -9.97 20.33
N ILE A 11 18.01 -10.50 19.53
CA ILE A 11 17.92 -11.84 18.95
C ILE A 11 18.28 -12.86 20.03
N ASN A 12 17.33 -13.73 20.34
CA ASN A 12 17.60 -14.92 21.14
C ASN A 12 18.21 -16.00 20.23
N PHE A 13 19.53 -16.13 20.28
CA PHE A 13 20.29 -17.07 19.43
C PHE A 13 20.02 -18.54 19.77
N ASP A 14 19.53 -18.85 20.97
CA ASP A 14 19.17 -20.22 21.38
C ASP A 14 17.97 -20.77 20.59
N ARG A 15 17.20 -19.89 19.94
CA ARG A 15 16.05 -20.23 19.09
C ARG A 15 16.40 -20.39 17.61
N ILE A 16 17.67 -20.18 17.22
CA ILE A 16 18.13 -20.25 15.83
C ILE A 16 18.93 -21.53 15.63
N GLN A 17 18.49 -22.38 14.72
CA GLN A 17 19.17 -23.62 14.37
C GLN A 17 19.80 -23.55 12.97
N PRO A 18 20.85 -24.36 12.69
CA PRO A 18 21.39 -24.51 11.35
C PRO A 18 20.29 -24.89 10.34
N GLY A 19 20.22 -24.17 9.22
CA GLY A 19 19.19 -24.34 8.18
C GLY A 19 18.05 -23.34 8.24
N HIS A 20 17.88 -22.58 9.32
CA HIS A 20 16.90 -21.49 9.38
C HIS A 20 17.34 -20.30 8.51
N THR A 21 16.42 -19.80 7.68
CA THR A 21 16.63 -18.56 6.91
C THR A 21 16.32 -17.36 7.79
N VAL A 22 17.29 -16.47 7.97
CA VAL A 22 17.15 -15.27 8.81
C VAL A 22 17.24 -14.03 7.94
N TYR A 23 16.24 -13.16 8.03
CA TYR A 23 16.19 -11.89 7.33
C TYR A 23 16.49 -10.75 8.30
N LYS A 24 17.37 -9.82 7.91
CA LYS A 24 17.64 -8.59 8.66
C LYS A 24 16.88 -7.45 8.00
N THR A 25 15.72 -7.09 8.58
CA THR A 25 14.80 -6.12 7.99
C THR A 25 15.11 -4.66 8.34
N SER A 26 15.82 -4.41 9.45
CA SER A 26 16.31 -3.08 9.84
C SER A 26 17.61 -3.19 10.64
N ASP A 27 18.45 -2.17 10.51
CA ASP A 27 19.64 -1.96 11.34
C ASP A 27 19.80 -0.45 11.59
N PRO A 28 19.22 0.07 12.68
CA PRO A 28 19.26 1.50 12.98
C PRO A 28 20.68 2.06 13.08
N LYS A 29 21.67 1.24 13.49
CA LYS A 29 23.06 1.68 13.59
C LYS A 29 23.70 1.79 12.21
N LEU A 30 23.51 0.78 11.35
CA LEU A 30 23.93 0.85 9.95
C LEU A 30 23.22 1.99 9.22
N GLU A 31 21.92 2.18 9.42
CA GLU A 31 21.16 3.28 8.82
C GLU A 31 21.70 4.65 9.27
N SER A 32 22.01 4.80 10.56
CA SER A 32 22.63 6.02 11.11
C SER A 32 24.04 6.24 10.56
N GLU A 33 24.87 5.20 10.51
CA GLU A 33 26.21 5.23 9.93
C GLU A 33 26.17 5.57 8.43
N LEU A 34 25.25 4.98 7.67
CA LEU A 34 25.00 5.31 6.26
C LEU A 34 24.53 6.75 6.10
N ARG A 35 23.57 7.23 6.89
CA ARG A 35 23.13 8.63 6.85
C ARG A 35 24.28 9.60 7.12
N ARG A 36 25.09 9.33 8.17
CA ARG A 36 26.26 10.14 8.50
C ARG A 36 27.33 10.08 7.42
N PHE A 37 27.54 8.90 6.82
CA PHE A 37 28.44 8.73 5.68
C PHE A 37 27.97 9.59 4.51
N TRP A 38 26.71 9.49 4.09
CA TRP A 38 26.16 10.26 2.96
C TRP A 38 26.03 11.77 3.21
N GLN A 39 25.88 12.20 4.47
CA GLN A 39 25.89 13.63 4.81
C GLN A 39 27.28 14.27 4.62
N ASN A 40 28.36 13.52 4.85
CA ASN A 40 29.74 14.05 4.80
C ASN A 40 30.53 13.57 3.57
N THR A 41 30.03 12.58 2.86
CA THR A 41 30.65 12.06 1.65
C THR A 41 30.22 12.92 0.48
N ARG A 42 31.17 13.63 -0.11
CA ARG A 42 31.08 13.98 -1.52
C ARG A 42 31.56 12.74 -2.29
N PRO A 43 30.69 12.02 -3.00
CA PRO A 43 31.15 10.90 -3.81
C PRO A 43 32.23 11.45 -4.73
N ALA A 44 33.39 10.80 -4.77
CA ALA A 44 34.40 11.17 -5.76
C ALA A 44 33.74 11.01 -7.13
N GLU A 45 33.56 12.14 -7.83
CA GLU A 45 33.09 12.10 -9.21
C GLU A 45 34.06 11.24 -10.00
N LYS A 46 33.59 10.08 -10.46
CA LYS A 46 34.39 9.24 -11.35
C LYS A 46 34.37 9.91 -12.72
N LYS A 47 35.39 10.71 -12.98
CA LYS A 47 35.59 11.35 -14.27
C LYS A 47 36.27 10.41 -15.25
N THR A 48 35.90 10.55 -16.52
CA THR A 48 36.50 9.78 -17.62
C THR A 48 37.78 10.49 -18.07
N PRO A 49 38.93 9.79 -18.10
CA PRO A 49 40.18 10.38 -18.55
C PRO A 49 40.13 10.71 -20.05
N LEU A 50 40.48 11.94 -20.40
CA LEU A 50 40.62 12.41 -21.78
C LEU A 50 42.08 12.58 -22.16
N HIS A 51 42.43 12.03 -23.33
CA HIS A 51 43.72 12.25 -23.98
C HIS A 51 43.50 13.21 -25.15
N LEU A 52 44.12 14.39 -25.09
CA LEU A 52 43.98 15.43 -26.11
C LEU A 52 45.21 15.48 -27.02
N THR A 53 44.99 15.73 -28.31
CA THR A 53 46.02 16.10 -29.27
C THR A 53 45.66 17.45 -29.88
N VAL A 54 46.58 18.41 -29.78
CA VAL A 54 46.40 19.77 -30.30
C VAL A 54 47.37 19.98 -31.45
N SER A 55 46.87 20.31 -32.64
CA SER A 55 47.70 20.49 -33.84
C SER A 55 47.29 21.74 -34.64
N GLY A 56 48.24 22.28 -35.41
CA GLY A 56 48.04 23.48 -36.21
C GLY A 56 49.33 24.25 -36.46
N LYS A 57 49.28 25.24 -37.36
CA LYS A 57 50.41 26.10 -37.74
C LYS A 57 49.94 27.52 -38.03
N PRO A 58 50.82 28.54 -37.97
CA PRO A 58 50.44 29.92 -38.30
C PRO A 58 49.76 30.01 -39.68
N GLY A 59 48.62 30.70 -39.73
CA GLY A 59 47.78 30.82 -40.92
C GLY A 59 46.74 29.71 -41.11
N ALA A 60 46.78 28.63 -40.32
CA ALA A 60 45.81 27.54 -40.35
C ALA A 60 44.99 27.47 -39.04
N PRO A 61 43.77 26.90 -39.04
CA PRO A 61 43.00 26.64 -37.82
C PRO A 61 43.74 25.73 -36.83
N ILE A 62 43.51 25.93 -35.54
CA ILE A 62 43.89 24.98 -34.50
C ILE A 62 42.87 23.84 -34.48
N THR A 63 43.35 22.60 -34.35
CA THR A 63 42.52 21.40 -34.23
C THR A 63 42.80 20.73 -32.89
N VAL A 64 41.74 20.34 -32.19
CA VAL A 64 41.80 19.61 -30.93
C VAL A 64 41.07 18.29 -31.12
N ALA A 65 41.80 17.19 -31.07
CA ALA A 65 41.25 15.84 -31.04
C ALA A 65 41.27 15.30 -29.62
N ALA A 66 40.23 14.57 -29.23
CA ALA A 66 40.13 13.91 -27.94
C ALA A 66 39.83 12.42 -28.12
N VAL A 67 40.44 11.60 -27.29
CA VAL A 67 40.15 10.17 -27.16
C VAL A 67 39.88 9.85 -25.69
N CYS A 68 38.80 9.12 -25.43
CA CYS A 68 38.55 8.51 -24.13
C CYS A 68 38.20 7.03 -24.26
N GLU A 69 38.65 6.25 -23.27
CA GLU A 69 38.24 4.86 -23.09
C GLU A 69 37.09 4.78 -22.10
N LEU A 70 35.96 4.22 -22.54
CA LEU A 70 34.82 4.01 -21.67
C LEU A 70 35.09 2.85 -20.71
N ARG A 71 35.00 3.12 -19.41
CA ARG A 71 35.04 2.07 -18.39
C ARG A 71 33.74 1.27 -18.45
N THR A 72 33.80 0.08 -19.02
CA THR A 72 32.71 -0.90 -18.91
C THR A 72 32.51 -1.29 -17.46
N MET A 73 31.25 -1.36 -17.02
CA MET A 73 30.91 -1.87 -15.70
C MET A 73 31.34 -3.34 -15.57
N PRO A 74 31.74 -3.81 -14.37
CA PRO A 74 32.10 -5.21 -14.18
C PRO A 74 30.87 -6.10 -14.45
N GLY A 75 30.91 -6.92 -15.51
CA GLY A 75 29.86 -7.90 -15.83
C GLY A 75 29.25 -7.81 -17.23
N GLU A 76 29.51 -6.74 -17.99
CA GLU A 76 29.14 -6.67 -19.42
C GLU A 76 30.27 -7.22 -20.30
N ASN A 77 29.91 -7.96 -21.35
CA ASN A 77 30.84 -8.45 -22.36
C ASN A 77 31.73 -7.30 -22.85
N GLN A 78 33.05 -7.44 -22.65
CA GLN A 78 34.08 -6.46 -22.95
C GLN A 78 34.07 -6.03 -24.43
N ARG A 79 33.26 -5.03 -24.77
CA ARG A 79 33.54 -4.15 -25.90
C ARG A 79 34.11 -2.87 -25.32
N ARG A 80 35.43 -2.73 -25.38
CA ARG A 80 36.10 -1.44 -25.17
C ARG A 80 35.61 -0.49 -26.27
N SER A 81 34.60 0.30 -25.97
CA SER A 81 34.14 1.35 -26.86
C SER A 81 35.03 2.57 -26.61
N GLN A 82 35.85 2.93 -27.60
CA GLN A 82 36.61 4.18 -27.61
C GLN A 82 35.73 5.25 -28.25
N THR A 83 35.58 6.40 -27.57
CA THR A 83 34.92 7.57 -28.16
C THR A 83 36.00 8.57 -28.52
N ALA A 84 35.90 9.12 -29.73
CA ALA A 84 36.79 10.16 -30.22
C ALA A 84 35.98 11.34 -30.76
N ALA A 85 36.44 12.55 -30.50
CA ALA A 85 35.85 13.78 -31.02
C ALA A 85 36.96 14.70 -31.50
N THR A 86 36.72 15.41 -32.60
CA THR A 86 37.67 16.38 -33.14
C THR A 86 36.94 17.68 -33.45
N VAL A 87 37.47 18.79 -32.95
CA VAL A 87 36.96 20.14 -33.21
C VAL A 87 38.07 21.03 -33.74
N SER A 88 37.73 21.93 -34.65
CA SER A 88 38.67 22.91 -35.21
C SER A 88 38.15 24.33 -35.03
N SER A 89 39.06 25.29 -34.89
CA SER A 89 38.69 26.69 -34.76
C SER A 89 38.15 27.28 -36.05
N THR A 90 37.33 28.32 -35.91
CA THR A 90 36.88 29.16 -37.04
C THR A 90 37.87 30.28 -37.39
N ILE A 91 38.80 30.58 -36.48
CA ILE A 91 39.87 31.58 -36.66
C ILE A 91 41.23 30.89 -36.80
N PRO A 92 42.15 31.39 -37.65
CA PRO A 92 43.48 30.80 -37.82
C PRO A 92 44.41 31.12 -36.65
N LEU A 93 45.41 30.26 -36.42
CA LEU A 93 46.55 30.53 -35.56
C LEU A 93 47.38 31.67 -36.13
N GLN A 94 47.86 32.56 -35.26
CA GLN A 94 48.74 33.66 -35.64
C GLN A 94 50.19 33.34 -35.27
N ALA A 95 51.17 33.92 -35.96
CA ALA A 95 52.56 33.84 -35.51
C ALA A 95 52.72 34.65 -34.21
N ALA A 96 53.26 34.05 -33.17
CA ALA A 96 53.48 34.75 -31.90
C ALA A 96 54.71 35.66 -32.00
N SER A 97 54.53 36.94 -31.63
CA SER A 97 55.62 37.89 -31.49
C SER A 97 56.12 38.01 -30.03
N LYS A 98 55.27 37.67 -29.06
CA LYS A 98 55.56 37.56 -27.62
C LYS A 98 54.67 36.48 -27.00
N HIS A 99 55.23 35.64 -26.13
CA HIS A 99 54.54 34.54 -25.42
C HIS A 99 53.83 33.53 -26.35
N PRO A 100 54.60 32.62 -26.99
CA PRO A 100 54.01 31.53 -27.77
C PRO A 100 53.13 30.64 -26.91
N LEU A 101 52.12 30.03 -27.54
CA LEU A 101 51.20 29.12 -26.89
C LEU A 101 51.91 27.81 -26.53
N ASP A 102 52.29 27.69 -25.26
CA ASP A 102 52.98 26.51 -24.75
C ASP A 102 52.02 25.41 -24.27
N THR A 103 52.58 24.22 -24.03
CA THR A 103 51.84 23.04 -23.58
C THR A 103 51.17 23.27 -22.23
N GLU A 104 51.80 24.02 -21.32
CA GLU A 104 51.25 24.34 -20.01
C GLU A 104 49.98 25.19 -20.12
N THR A 105 50.00 26.22 -20.99
CA THR A 105 48.84 27.08 -21.24
C THR A 105 47.70 26.29 -21.90
N LEU A 106 48.01 25.41 -22.86
CA LEU A 106 47.02 24.53 -23.49
C LEU A 106 46.36 23.61 -22.46
N ALA A 107 47.16 22.92 -21.63
CA ALA A 107 46.65 22.05 -20.59
C ALA A 107 45.81 22.82 -19.56
N ALA A 108 46.26 24.02 -19.16
CA ALA A 108 45.56 24.85 -18.19
C ALA A 108 44.23 25.42 -18.69
N GLN A 109 44.05 25.61 -20.01
CA GLN A 109 42.78 26.08 -20.58
C GLN A 109 41.85 24.93 -20.98
N LEU A 110 42.35 23.93 -21.71
CA LEU A 110 41.57 22.80 -22.18
C LEU A 110 41.21 21.82 -21.04
N GLY A 111 42.03 21.75 -20.00
CA GLY A 111 41.81 20.90 -18.82
C GLY A 111 40.78 21.42 -17.82
N ARG A 112 40.19 22.60 -18.04
CA ARG A 112 39.13 23.18 -17.17
C ARG A 112 37.78 22.49 -17.40
N LEU A 113 37.72 21.21 -17.07
CA LEU A 113 36.58 20.30 -17.30
C LEU A 113 35.70 20.11 -16.05
N GLY A 114 35.79 21.04 -15.09
CA GLY A 114 35.23 20.92 -13.73
C GLY A 114 33.77 20.48 -13.64
N GLU A 115 32.88 21.00 -14.48
CA GLU A 115 31.43 20.67 -14.46
C GLU A 115 31.05 19.54 -15.41
N THR A 116 32.04 18.91 -16.05
CA THR A 116 31.83 17.82 -17.02
C THR A 116 32.21 16.49 -16.40
N SER A 117 31.74 15.40 -17.00
CA SER A 117 32.08 14.03 -16.63
C SER A 117 33.51 13.62 -17.02
N TYR A 118 34.34 14.54 -17.51
CA TYR A 118 35.69 14.26 -18.01
C TYR A 118 36.78 14.94 -17.19
N GLU A 119 37.96 14.35 -17.18
CA GLU A 119 39.19 14.94 -16.63
C GLU A 119 40.33 14.83 -17.64
N LEU A 120 41.23 15.82 -17.70
CA LEU A 120 42.36 15.79 -18.61
C LEU A 120 43.43 14.82 -18.07
N ALA A 121 43.68 13.74 -18.80
CA ALA A 121 44.70 12.75 -18.45
C ALA A 121 46.04 13.06 -19.13
N SER A 122 46.03 13.42 -20.41
CA SER A 122 47.23 13.87 -21.13
C SER A 122 46.90 14.85 -22.25
N LEU A 123 47.88 15.67 -22.61
CA LEU A 123 47.82 16.57 -23.76
C LEU A 123 49.11 16.42 -24.58
N ASP A 124 48.95 16.10 -25.86
CA ASP A 124 50.00 16.09 -26.86
C ASP A 124 49.94 17.37 -27.70
N ASN A 125 51.02 18.16 -27.66
CA ASN A 125 51.11 19.44 -28.36
C ASN A 125 51.93 19.29 -29.64
N GLN A 126 51.24 19.32 -30.77
CA GLN A 126 51.76 19.17 -32.13
C GLN A 126 51.63 20.48 -32.92
N LEU A 127 51.68 21.64 -32.25
CA LEU A 127 51.72 22.93 -32.93
C LEU A 127 53.07 23.14 -33.64
N GLU A 128 53.03 23.56 -34.90
CA GLU A 128 54.22 23.84 -35.71
C GLU A 128 54.58 25.33 -35.61
N GLY A 129 55.71 25.62 -34.97
CA GLY A 129 56.23 26.98 -34.80
C GLY A 129 55.55 27.79 -33.70
N ASP A 130 56.00 29.03 -33.52
CA ASP A 130 55.51 29.92 -32.47
C ASP A 130 54.10 30.42 -32.80
N CYS A 131 53.09 29.81 -32.19
CA CYS A 131 51.68 30.12 -32.41
C CYS A 131 51.10 31.03 -31.31
N HIS A 132 50.21 31.93 -31.70
CA HIS A 132 49.38 32.72 -30.81
C HIS A 132 47.90 32.41 -31.08
N PHE A 133 47.13 32.22 -30.01
CA PHE A 133 45.70 31.98 -30.09
C PHE A 133 44.95 32.60 -28.89
N PRO A 134 43.80 33.26 -29.11
CA PRO A 134 43.04 33.86 -28.01
C PRO A 134 42.55 32.82 -26.99
N LEU A 135 42.76 33.07 -25.70
CA LEU A 135 42.32 32.17 -24.63
C LEU A 135 40.80 31.98 -24.59
N SER A 136 40.03 33.00 -24.97
CA SER A 136 38.57 32.90 -25.09
C SER A 136 38.14 31.89 -26.16
N ALA A 137 38.89 31.80 -27.27
CA ALA A 137 38.65 30.84 -28.33
C ALA A 137 39.05 29.41 -27.94
N LEU A 138 40.10 29.22 -27.13
CA LEU A 138 40.41 27.91 -26.52
C LEU A 138 39.30 27.42 -25.60
N ASN A 139 38.70 28.33 -24.83
CA ASN A 139 37.56 28.01 -23.97
C ASN A 139 36.32 27.59 -24.77
N GLN A 140 36.11 28.18 -25.96
CA GLN A 140 35.04 27.78 -26.85
C GLN A 140 35.30 26.40 -27.46
N LEU A 141 36.51 26.13 -27.97
CA LEU A 141 36.90 24.81 -28.47
C LEU A 141 36.72 23.72 -27.43
N ARG A 142 37.07 23.97 -26.18
CA ARG A 142 36.82 23.03 -25.07
C ARG A 142 35.34 22.71 -24.91
N ARG A 143 34.45 23.72 -24.97
CA ARG A 143 32.99 23.51 -24.83
C ARG A 143 32.44 22.71 -26.01
N ASP A 144 32.88 23.03 -27.23
CA ASP A 144 32.46 22.33 -28.44
C ASP A 144 32.92 20.87 -28.43
N LEU A 145 34.16 20.62 -27.98
CA LEU A 145 34.72 19.28 -27.82
C LEU A 145 33.91 18.43 -26.82
N VAL A 146 33.55 18.98 -25.67
CA VAL A 146 32.73 18.30 -24.66
C VAL A 146 31.34 17.99 -25.23
N ALA A 147 30.72 18.95 -25.92
CA ALA A 147 29.41 18.76 -26.53
C ALA A 147 29.42 17.64 -27.58
N GLU A 148 30.49 17.49 -28.35
CA GLU A 148 30.64 16.42 -29.34
C GLU A 148 30.85 15.05 -28.67
N LEU A 149 31.65 14.98 -27.60
CA LEU A 149 31.84 13.76 -26.82
C LEU A 149 30.53 13.27 -26.16
N ASP A 150 29.74 14.20 -25.63
CA ASP A 150 28.44 13.88 -25.03
C ASP A 150 27.42 13.40 -26.06
N ARG A 151 27.44 13.99 -27.27
CA ARG A 151 26.59 13.55 -28.39
C ARG A 151 26.97 12.16 -28.90
N GLY A 152 28.27 11.83 -28.86
CA GLY A 152 28.82 10.53 -29.24
C GLY A 152 28.43 9.36 -28.32
N GLY A 153 27.67 9.60 -27.25
CA GLY A 153 27.11 8.55 -26.40
C GLY A 153 28.09 7.98 -25.38
N ALA A 154 29.20 8.69 -25.09
CA ALA A 154 30.23 8.27 -24.15
C ALA A 154 29.69 7.86 -22.76
N LEU A 155 28.53 8.38 -22.32
CA LEU A 155 28.00 8.16 -20.98
C LEU A 155 26.51 7.78 -20.95
N GLN A 156 26.00 7.14 -21.99
CA GLN A 156 24.64 6.59 -21.90
C GLN A 156 24.60 5.47 -20.85
N ALA A 157 23.83 5.70 -19.78
CA ALA A 157 23.52 4.66 -18.81
C ALA A 157 22.94 3.45 -19.55
N PRO A 158 23.27 2.20 -19.16
CA PRO A 158 22.65 1.03 -19.74
C PRO A 158 21.14 1.19 -19.64
N SER A 159 20.47 1.19 -20.81
CA SER A 159 19.02 1.25 -20.85
C SER A 159 18.52 0.02 -20.09
N PRO A 160 17.74 0.18 -19.00
CA PRO A 160 17.19 -0.98 -18.33
C PRO A 160 16.42 -1.79 -19.36
N SER A 161 16.59 -3.13 -19.33
CA SER A 161 15.86 -4.03 -20.22
C SER A 161 14.39 -3.63 -20.27
N PRO A 162 13.77 -3.52 -21.46
CA PRO A 162 12.42 -3.02 -21.57
C PRO A 162 11.49 -3.93 -20.77
N VAL A 163 10.96 -3.41 -19.66
CA VAL A 163 9.89 -4.07 -18.92
C VAL A 163 8.64 -3.95 -19.79
N THR A 164 8.26 -5.05 -20.44
CA THR A 164 7.09 -5.10 -21.33
C THR A 164 5.77 -5.07 -20.55
N ASN A 165 5.81 -5.50 -19.29
CA ASN A 165 4.62 -5.63 -18.46
C ASN A 165 4.29 -4.27 -17.83
N THR A 166 3.02 -3.89 -17.95
CA THR A 166 2.47 -2.68 -17.34
C THR A 166 1.55 -3.04 -16.19
N PHE A 167 1.22 -2.07 -15.34
CA PHE A 167 0.24 -2.30 -14.27
C PHE A 167 -1.15 -2.70 -14.80
N ARG A 168 -1.46 -2.40 -16.08
CA ARG A 168 -2.72 -2.79 -16.71
C ARG A 168 -2.85 -4.31 -16.82
N ASP A 169 -1.74 -5.01 -16.96
CA ASP A 169 -1.70 -6.48 -16.97
C ASP A 169 -2.08 -7.07 -15.59
N LEU A 170 -2.04 -6.24 -14.54
CA LEU A 170 -2.43 -6.60 -13.18
C LEU A 170 -3.90 -6.31 -12.87
N LEU A 171 -4.63 -5.63 -13.76
CA LEU A 171 -6.05 -5.35 -13.56
C LEU A 171 -6.91 -6.59 -13.85
N PRO A 172 -8.05 -6.76 -13.16
CA PRO A 172 -9.03 -7.77 -13.52
C PRO A 172 -9.75 -7.40 -14.82
N ALA A 173 -10.32 -8.40 -15.50
CA ALA A 173 -11.32 -8.12 -16.52
C ALA A 173 -12.54 -7.44 -15.87
N ASN A 174 -13.06 -6.38 -16.48
CA ASN A 174 -14.23 -5.66 -15.98
C ASN A 174 -15.41 -5.75 -16.98
N PRO A 175 -16.18 -6.86 -16.99
CA PRO A 175 -17.35 -6.96 -17.83
C PRO A 175 -18.47 -6.05 -17.30
N LYS A 176 -19.12 -5.31 -18.20
CA LYS A 176 -20.34 -4.57 -17.86
C LYS A 176 -21.39 -5.55 -17.37
N SER A 177 -21.71 -5.46 -16.09
CA SER A 177 -22.73 -6.32 -15.46
C SER A 177 -24.11 -5.68 -15.61
N LYS A 178 -25.13 -6.53 -15.80
CA LYS A 178 -26.53 -6.07 -15.71
C LYS A 178 -26.81 -5.70 -14.25
N ILE A 179 -27.53 -4.60 -14.04
CA ILE A 179 -28.02 -4.23 -12.70
C ILE A 179 -28.95 -5.34 -12.21
N GLN A 180 -28.69 -5.85 -11.01
CA GLN A 180 -29.51 -6.87 -10.35
C GLN A 180 -30.20 -6.28 -9.13
N ASN A 181 -31.15 -7.03 -8.56
CA ASN A 181 -31.80 -6.63 -7.32
C ASN A 181 -30.76 -6.50 -6.19
N PRO A 182 -30.87 -5.43 -5.38
CA PRO A 182 -29.99 -5.23 -4.24
C PRO A 182 -30.20 -6.35 -3.20
N LYS A 183 -29.13 -6.67 -2.47
CA LYS A 183 -29.08 -7.66 -1.41
C LYS A 183 -28.56 -7.00 -0.15
N LEU A 184 -29.28 -7.19 0.95
CA LEU A 184 -28.88 -6.71 2.27
C LEU A 184 -28.25 -7.86 3.06
N SER A 185 -27.08 -7.59 3.64
CA SER A 185 -26.46 -8.40 4.67
C SER A 185 -26.41 -7.63 6.00
N VAL A 186 -26.44 -8.36 7.11
CA VAL A 186 -26.44 -7.77 8.47
C VAL A 186 -25.37 -8.45 9.31
N LEU A 187 -24.48 -7.67 9.92
CA LEU A 187 -23.56 -8.15 10.94
C LEU A 187 -24.14 -7.94 12.33
N CYS A 188 -24.27 -9.05 13.06
CA CYS A 188 -24.82 -9.16 14.41
C CYS A 188 -23.70 -9.53 15.40
N ARG A 189 -23.71 -8.91 16.58
CA ARG A 189 -22.74 -9.10 17.67
C ARG A 189 -23.35 -9.76 18.90
N ASN A 190 -24.68 -9.91 18.93
CA ASN A 190 -25.42 -10.62 19.98
C ASN A 190 -26.66 -11.34 19.42
N PHE A 191 -27.35 -12.10 20.28
CA PHE A 191 -28.52 -12.91 19.89
C PHE A 191 -29.77 -12.07 19.59
N ASP A 192 -29.96 -10.93 20.26
CA ASP A 192 -31.09 -10.04 19.98
C ASP A 192 -31.03 -9.50 18.55
N GLN A 193 -29.84 -9.13 18.10
CA GLN A 193 -29.56 -8.69 16.73
C GLN A 193 -29.72 -9.84 15.72
N LEU A 194 -29.23 -11.04 16.06
CA LEU A 194 -29.40 -12.24 15.23
C LEU A 194 -30.89 -12.55 15.03
N GLN A 195 -31.68 -12.52 16.10
CA GLN A 195 -33.12 -12.76 16.05
C GLN A 195 -33.82 -11.73 15.16
N ALA A 196 -33.51 -10.44 15.34
CA ALA A 196 -34.04 -9.38 14.49
C ALA A 196 -33.70 -9.59 13.00
N ALA A 197 -32.48 -10.03 12.68
CA ALA A 197 -32.07 -10.31 11.30
C ALA A 197 -32.80 -11.51 10.68
N ILE A 198 -33.04 -12.56 11.46
CA ILE A 198 -33.84 -13.74 11.04
C ILE A 198 -35.28 -13.32 10.76
N GLU A 199 -35.92 -12.59 11.68
CA GLU A 199 -37.30 -12.12 11.54
C GLU A 199 -37.49 -11.17 10.36
N CYS A 200 -36.49 -10.34 10.07
CA CYS A 200 -36.51 -9.47 8.89
C CYS A 200 -36.17 -10.19 7.57
N GLY A 201 -35.87 -11.49 7.60
CA GLY A 201 -35.65 -12.31 6.40
C GLY A 201 -34.38 -11.96 5.62
N VAL A 202 -33.33 -11.48 6.30
CA VAL A 202 -32.05 -11.06 5.71
C VAL A 202 -31.38 -12.24 4.98
N GLU A 203 -30.84 -12.01 3.77
CA GLU A 203 -30.22 -13.09 2.95
C GLU A 203 -28.88 -13.55 3.53
N ILE A 204 -28.03 -12.65 4.01
CA ILE A 204 -26.74 -13.01 4.62
C ILE A 204 -26.67 -12.42 6.03
N VAL A 205 -26.56 -13.27 7.03
CA VAL A 205 -26.37 -12.86 8.43
C VAL A 205 -24.95 -13.20 8.85
N TYR A 206 -24.15 -12.18 9.17
CA TYR A 206 -22.82 -12.33 9.75
C TYR A 206 -22.92 -12.34 11.27
N CYS A 207 -22.27 -13.30 11.94
CA CYS A 207 -22.11 -13.27 13.40
C CYS A 207 -20.66 -12.97 13.78
N ASP A 208 -20.47 -11.95 14.61
CA ASP A 208 -19.18 -11.48 15.14
C ASP A 208 -19.24 -11.45 16.67
N PHE A 209 -19.27 -12.64 17.27
CA PHE A 209 -19.45 -12.80 18.71
C PHE A 209 -18.09 -12.82 19.42
N GLU A 210 -18.02 -12.16 20.57
CA GLU A 210 -16.80 -12.11 21.40
C GLU A 210 -16.33 -13.50 21.83
N ASP A 211 -17.27 -14.42 22.06
CA ASP A 211 -17.01 -15.81 22.43
C ASP A 211 -17.40 -16.77 21.28
N PRO A 212 -16.43 -17.31 20.53
CA PRO A 212 -16.67 -18.26 19.44
C PRO A 212 -17.38 -19.55 19.86
N ARG A 213 -17.40 -19.89 21.16
CA ARG A 213 -18.14 -21.07 21.65
C ARG A 213 -19.65 -20.90 21.46
N ARG A 214 -20.14 -19.66 21.45
CA ARG A 214 -21.55 -19.31 21.24
C ARG A 214 -21.97 -19.42 19.77
N TYR A 215 -21.02 -19.56 18.84
CA TYR A 215 -21.37 -19.72 17.43
C TYR A 215 -22.17 -20.99 17.14
N LYS A 216 -21.94 -22.08 17.87
CA LYS A 216 -22.71 -23.31 17.68
C LYS A 216 -24.20 -23.09 17.99
N GLU A 217 -24.48 -22.37 19.07
CA GLU A 217 -25.84 -21.97 19.46
C GLU A 217 -26.43 -21.01 18.41
N ALA A 218 -25.69 -19.99 17.99
CA ALA A 218 -26.12 -19.06 16.95
C ALA A 218 -26.52 -19.75 15.63
N VAL A 219 -25.73 -20.72 15.18
CA VAL A 219 -26.03 -21.50 13.96
C VAL A 219 -27.26 -22.38 14.15
N ALA A 220 -27.43 -23.01 15.32
CA ALA A 220 -28.61 -23.81 15.63
C ALA A 220 -29.90 -22.97 15.67
N ASP A 221 -29.85 -21.82 16.34
CA ASP A 221 -30.96 -20.87 16.44
C ASP A 221 -31.34 -20.35 15.06
N PHE A 222 -30.35 -19.92 14.27
CA PHE A 222 -30.56 -19.50 12.89
C PHE A 222 -31.24 -20.58 12.06
N LYS A 223 -30.68 -21.80 12.03
CA LYS A 223 -31.22 -22.91 11.22
C LYS A 223 -32.63 -23.33 11.64
N SER A 224 -32.98 -23.20 12.92
CA SER A 224 -34.30 -23.61 13.43
C SER A 224 -35.40 -22.57 13.19
N GLN A 225 -35.04 -21.29 13.02
CA GLN A 225 -36.00 -20.18 12.96
C GLN A 225 -36.08 -19.49 11.59
N ILE A 226 -35.17 -19.78 10.66
CA ILE A 226 -35.19 -19.14 9.33
C ILE A 226 -36.50 -19.38 8.59
N SER A 227 -37.17 -18.29 8.21
CA SER A 227 -38.33 -18.31 7.33
C SER A 227 -37.94 -18.18 5.86
N ASN A 228 -36.85 -17.47 5.56
CA ASN A 228 -36.29 -17.31 4.22
C ASN A 228 -35.24 -18.40 3.94
N LEU A 229 -35.57 -19.35 3.08
CA LEU A 229 -34.68 -20.47 2.72
C LEU A 229 -33.42 -20.05 1.95
N ARG A 230 -33.34 -18.80 1.47
CA ARG A 230 -32.14 -18.22 0.87
C ARG A 230 -31.18 -17.66 1.91
N SER A 231 -31.63 -17.48 3.15
CA SER A 231 -30.80 -16.97 4.23
C SER A 231 -29.63 -17.91 4.50
N ARG A 232 -28.45 -17.33 4.72
CA ARG A 232 -27.22 -18.04 5.09
C ARG A 232 -26.58 -17.36 6.29
N ILE A 233 -26.01 -18.16 7.20
CA ILE A 233 -25.25 -17.67 8.34
C ILE A 233 -23.75 -17.84 8.08
N LEU A 234 -23.04 -16.71 8.15
CA LEU A 234 -21.59 -16.65 7.98
C LEU A 234 -20.95 -16.22 9.30
N LEU A 235 -19.92 -16.94 9.75
CA LEU A 235 -19.24 -16.63 11.00
C LEU A 235 -17.98 -15.82 10.77
N ALA A 236 -17.82 -14.74 11.52
CA ALA A 236 -16.65 -13.88 11.45
C ALA A 236 -15.45 -14.53 12.16
N THR A 237 -14.32 -14.57 11.46
CA THR A 237 -13.03 -14.93 12.07
C THR A 237 -12.49 -13.76 12.90
N PRO A 238 -11.64 -13.97 13.91
CA PRO A 238 -10.99 -12.87 14.63
C PRO A 238 -10.28 -11.89 13.68
N ARG A 239 -10.31 -10.59 13.96
CA ARG A 239 -9.57 -9.58 13.18
C ARG A 239 -8.06 -9.74 13.36
N ILE A 240 -7.62 -10.01 14.58
CA ILE A 240 -6.23 -10.25 14.93
C ILE A 240 -6.09 -11.71 15.35
N LEU A 241 -5.15 -12.42 14.74
CA LEU A 241 -4.84 -13.81 15.06
C LEU A 241 -3.33 -13.95 15.29
N LYS A 242 -2.94 -14.27 16.52
CA LYS A 242 -1.53 -14.47 16.91
C LYS A 242 -1.11 -15.94 16.83
N PRO A 243 0.20 -16.23 16.76
CA PRO A 243 0.69 -17.60 16.90
C PRO A 243 0.13 -18.28 18.15
N GLY A 244 -0.40 -19.50 18.00
CA GLY A 244 -1.06 -20.25 19.07
C GLY A 244 -2.58 -20.06 19.17
N GLU A 245 -3.16 -19.07 18.48
CA GLU A 245 -4.60 -18.75 18.54
C GLU A 245 -5.44 -19.48 17.45
N MET A 246 -4.82 -20.34 16.65
CA MET A 246 -5.48 -21.10 15.57
C MET A 246 -6.66 -21.96 16.06
N GLY A 247 -6.72 -22.27 17.37
CA GLY A 247 -7.83 -22.98 17.98
C GLY A 247 -9.18 -22.29 17.79
N TYR A 248 -9.22 -20.95 17.67
CA TYR A 248 -10.46 -20.22 17.41
C TYR A 248 -11.09 -20.57 16.06
N LEU A 249 -10.28 -20.77 15.02
CA LEU A 249 -10.77 -21.16 13.69
C LEU A 249 -11.40 -22.56 13.71
N LYS A 250 -10.83 -23.49 14.49
CA LYS A 250 -11.42 -24.83 14.69
C LYS A 250 -12.79 -24.76 15.38
N LEU A 251 -13.00 -23.82 16.31
CA LEU A 251 -14.30 -23.64 16.97
C LEU A 251 -15.36 -23.12 15.99
N ILE A 252 -14.99 -22.16 15.15
CA ILE A 252 -15.85 -21.64 14.08
C ILE A 252 -16.26 -22.76 13.12
N GLU A 253 -15.30 -23.58 12.69
CA GLU A 253 -15.56 -24.71 11.80
C GLU A 253 -16.52 -25.74 12.42
N LYS A 254 -16.34 -26.06 13.71
CA LYS A 254 -17.20 -26.99 14.45
C LYS A 254 -18.63 -26.47 14.70
N ALA A 255 -18.87 -25.17 14.49
CA ALA A 255 -20.21 -24.61 14.54
C ALA A 255 -21.01 -24.89 13.24
N GLU A 256 -20.37 -25.44 12.21
CA GLU A 256 -20.99 -25.83 10.93
C GLU A 256 -21.80 -24.70 10.25
N PRO A 257 -21.21 -23.51 10.05
CA PRO A 257 -21.89 -22.41 9.37
C PRO A 257 -22.03 -22.67 7.87
N ASP A 258 -22.87 -21.89 7.20
CA ASP A 258 -22.95 -21.93 5.73
C ASP A 258 -21.73 -21.27 5.07
N GLY A 259 -21.05 -20.39 5.80
CA GLY A 259 -19.82 -19.77 5.33
C GLY A 259 -19.08 -18.97 6.38
N LEU A 260 -18.11 -18.20 5.91
CA LEU A 260 -17.12 -17.50 6.72
C LEU A 260 -16.96 -16.05 6.25
N LEU A 261 -16.83 -15.14 7.22
CA LEU A 261 -16.34 -13.79 6.99
C LEU A 261 -14.87 -13.72 7.43
N LEU A 262 -13.96 -13.80 6.45
CA LEU A 262 -12.51 -13.88 6.65
C LEU A 262 -11.91 -12.48 6.80
N ARG A 263 -11.25 -12.22 7.94
CA ARG A 263 -10.82 -10.88 8.34
C ARG A 263 -9.30 -10.66 8.32
N ASN A 264 -8.52 -11.72 8.12
CA ASN A 264 -7.05 -11.64 8.08
C ASN A 264 -6.45 -12.75 7.19
N LEU A 265 -5.18 -12.57 6.79
CA LEU A 265 -4.49 -13.50 5.88
C LEU A 265 -4.22 -14.88 6.48
N ALA A 266 -4.09 -15.01 7.81
CA ALA A 266 -3.90 -16.30 8.45
C ALA A 266 -5.19 -17.16 8.38
N ALA A 267 -6.36 -16.53 8.55
CA ALA A 267 -7.65 -17.18 8.35
C ALA A 267 -7.86 -17.56 6.88
N LEU A 268 -7.47 -16.67 5.95
CA LEU A 268 -7.49 -16.95 4.51
C LEU A 268 -6.69 -18.21 4.17
N GLU A 269 -5.44 -18.31 4.64
CA GLU A 269 -4.60 -19.47 4.39
C GLU A 269 -5.18 -20.74 5.04
N TYR A 270 -5.69 -20.65 6.28
CA TYR A 270 -6.29 -21.78 6.98
C TYR A 270 -7.49 -22.38 6.23
N TYR A 271 -8.37 -21.54 5.67
CA TYR A 271 -9.57 -21.99 4.96
C TYR A 271 -9.40 -22.09 3.43
N LYS A 272 -8.19 -21.92 2.90
CA LYS A 272 -7.92 -21.87 1.44
C LYS A 272 -8.45 -23.09 0.68
N ASN A 273 -8.33 -24.28 1.28
CA ASN A 273 -8.71 -25.55 0.67
C ASN A 273 -10.15 -26.00 0.98
N ARG A 274 -10.91 -25.21 1.75
CA ARG A 274 -12.33 -25.48 2.00
C ARG A 274 -13.18 -24.91 0.88
N SER A 275 -13.85 -25.76 0.13
CA SER A 275 -14.73 -25.36 -0.98
C SER A 275 -16.22 -25.47 -0.64
N ASP A 276 -16.53 -26.01 0.53
CA ASP A 276 -17.88 -26.23 1.06
C ASP A 276 -18.46 -24.98 1.73
N PHE A 277 -17.62 -24.03 2.13
CA PHE A 277 -18.05 -22.77 2.72
C PHE A 277 -18.18 -21.66 1.69
N ILE A 278 -19.23 -20.85 1.83
CA ILE A 278 -19.25 -19.50 1.26
C ILE A 278 -18.14 -18.67 1.93
N LYS A 279 -17.35 -17.93 1.15
CA LYS A 279 -16.27 -17.09 1.64
C LYS A 279 -16.51 -15.63 1.28
N ALA A 280 -16.80 -14.84 2.30
CA ALA A 280 -16.77 -13.39 2.21
C ALA A 280 -15.46 -12.86 2.81
N GLY A 281 -14.79 -11.93 2.12
CA GLY A 281 -13.68 -11.18 2.69
C GLY A 281 -14.19 -9.93 3.41
N ASP A 282 -13.70 -9.65 4.62
CA ASP A 282 -14.10 -8.45 5.37
C ASP A 282 -13.28 -7.21 4.98
N PHE A 283 -13.77 -6.03 5.37
CA PHE A 283 -13.13 -4.75 5.05
C PHE A 283 -11.67 -4.68 5.52
N SER A 284 -11.34 -5.42 6.60
CA SER A 284 -10.00 -5.48 7.19
C SER A 284 -8.95 -6.17 6.32
N LEU A 285 -9.34 -6.78 5.20
CA LEU A 285 -8.42 -7.24 4.16
C LEU A 285 -7.90 -6.10 3.27
N ASN A 286 -8.40 -4.87 3.47
CA ASN A 286 -7.98 -3.66 2.77
C ASN A 286 -8.10 -3.77 1.24
N ALA A 287 -9.21 -4.35 0.76
CA ALA A 287 -9.56 -4.37 -0.66
C ALA A 287 -9.90 -2.93 -1.12
N ALA A 288 -8.86 -2.21 -1.56
CA ALA A 288 -8.90 -0.78 -1.83
C ALA A 288 -8.68 -0.41 -3.31
N ASN A 289 -8.31 -1.37 -4.16
CA ASN A 289 -8.06 -1.16 -5.58
C ASN A 289 -8.32 -2.46 -6.37
N PRO A 290 -8.51 -2.39 -7.70
CA PRO A 290 -8.79 -3.56 -8.54
C PRO A 290 -7.72 -4.67 -8.50
N ILE A 291 -6.44 -4.31 -8.36
CA ILE A 291 -5.34 -5.28 -8.34
C ILE A 291 -5.40 -6.12 -7.06
N THR A 292 -5.55 -5.46 -5.90
CA THR A 292 -5.75 -6.13 -4.61
C THR A 292 -7.00 -6.99 -4.62
N ALA A 293 -8.11 -6.48 -5.19
CA ALA A 293 -9.35 -7.24 -5.31
C ALA A 293 -9.16 -8.52 -6.15
N ARG A 294 -8.51 -8.41 -7.32
CA ARG A 294 -8.19 -9.57 -8.17
C ARG A 294 -7.36 -10.61 -7.42
N LEU A 295 -6.27 -10.17 -6.78
CA LEU A 295 -5.39 -11.05 -6.02
C LEU A 295 -6.17 -11.80 -4.93
N LEU A 296 -7.01 -11.11 -4.16
CA LEU A 296 -7.78 -11.76 -3.11
C LEU A 296 -8.84 -12.72 -3.67
N MET A 297 -9.62 -12.28 -4.67
CA MET A 297 -10.65 -13.12 -5.30
C MET A 297 -10.05 -14.42 -5.87
N GLU A 298 -8.94 -14.33 -6.61
CA GLU A 298 -8.32 -15.49 -7.26
C GLU A 298 -7.59 -16.41 -6.27
N ASN A 299 -6.81 -15.85 -5.33
CA ASN A 299 -5.96 -16.67 -4.46
C ASN A 299 -6.72 -17.30 -3.29
N ALA A 300 -7.76 -16.63 -2.78
CA ALA A 300 -8.57 -17.12 -1.67
C ALA A 300 -9.86 -17.82 -2.11
N ARG A 301 -10.23 -17.67 -3.38
CA ARG A 301 -11.53 -18.09 -3.93
C ARG A 301 -12.68 -17.49 -3.12
N PHE A 302 -12.66 -16.17 -2.96
CA PHE A 302 -13.78 -15.45 -2.34
C PHE A 302 -14.99 -15.45 -3.27
N ASP A 303 -16.17 -15.55 -2.68
CA ASP A 303 -17.43 -15.28 -3.38
C ASP A 303 -17.65 -13.77 -3.53
N TRP A 304 -17.23 -12.98 -2.53
CA TRP A 304 -17.17 -11.51 -2.58
C TRP A 304 -16.22 -10.93 -1.51
N LEU A 305 -15.91 -9.65 -1.65
CA LEU A 305 -15.05 -8.85 -0.77
C LEU A 305 -15.80 -7.62 -0.28
N THR A 306 -15.68 -7.33 1.00
CA THR A 306 -16.14 -6.05 1.56
C THR A 306 -15.10 -4.97 1.22
N VAL A 307 -15.55 -3.85 0.66
CA VAL A 307 -14.69 -2.72 0.32
C VAL A 307 -14.05 -2.13 1.60
N SER A 308 -12.79 -1.72 1.52
CA SER A 308 -12.09 -1.08 2.66
C SER A 308 -12.80 0.21 3.12
N TYR A 309 -12.81 0.45 4.43
CA TYR A 309 -13.32 1.68 5.02
C TYR A 309 -12.42 2.90 4.79
N ASP A 310 -11.21 2.69 4.29
CA ASP A 310 -10.31 3.80 3.94
C ASP A 310 -10.77 4.58 2.70
N LEU A 311 -11.65 3.99 1.87
CA LEU A 311 -12.10 4.60 0.63
C LEU A 311 -13.19 5.64 0.87
N ASN A 312 -13.02 6.81 0.28
CA ASN A 312 -14.13 7.75 0.10
C ASN A 312 -15.02 7.34 -1.09
N ILE A 313 -16.17 8.00 -1.25
CA ILE A 313 -17.13 7.65 -2.31
C ILE A 313 -16.53 7.69 -3.72
N GLY A 314 -15.69 8.68 -4.05
CA GLY A 314 -15.05 8.79 -5.37
C GLY A 314 -14.17 7.58 -5.66
N GLN A 315 -13.36 7.17 -4.68
CA GLN A 315 -12.51 5.99 -4.76
C GLN A 315 -13.32 4.68 -4.85
N VAL A 316 -14.47 4.60 -4.17
CA VAL A 316 -15.39 3.45 -4.32
C VAL A 316 -15.93 3.40 -5.75
N MET A 317 -16.34 4.53 -6.33
CA MET A 317 -16.82 4.58 -7.72
C MET A 317 -15.73 4.19 -8.72
N ASP A 318 -14.48 4.65 -8.50
CA ASP A 318 -13.32 4.25 -9.31
C ASP A 318 -13.03 2.75 -9.20
N LEU A 319 -13.16 2.17 -8.00
CA LEU A 319 -13.01 0.73 -7.78
C LEU A 319 -14.06 -0.08 -8.56
N LEU A 320 -15.33 0.33 -8.50
CA LEU A 320 -16.43 -0.29 -9.25
C LEU A 320 -16.27 -0.10 -10.77
N GLY A 321 -15.63 0.99 -11.20
CA GLY A 321 -15.26 1.21 -12.61
C GLY A 321 -14.05 0.40 -13.07
N GLY A 322 -13.21 -0.08 -12.15
CA GLY A 322 -11.97 -0.81 -12.45
C GLY A 322 -12.02 -2.32 -12.23
N ALA A 323 -13.08 -2.86 -11.63
CA ALA A 323 -13.24 -4.29 -11.33
C ALA A 323 -14.72 -4.70 -11.37
N PRO A 324 -15.04 -6.00 -11.54
CA PRO A 324 -16.42 -6.47 -11.58
C PRO A 324 -17.21 -6.04 -10.33
N PRO A 325 -18.29 -5.25 -10.45
CA PRO A 325 -19.05 -4.78 -9.29
C PRO A 325 -19.61 -5.91 -8.40
N GLY A 326 -19.93 -7.05 -8.99
CA GLY A 326 -20.41 -8.24 -8.27
C GLY A 326 -19.37 -8.89 -7.35
N TRP A 327 -18.10 -8.50 -7.42
CA TRP A 327 -17.07 -8.93 -6.46
C TRP A 327 -17.20 -8.23 -5.12
N PHE A 328 -17.96 -7.14 -5.02
CA PHE A 328 -17.93 -6.26 -3.87
C PHE A 328 -19.21 -6.28 -3.04
N GLU A 329 -19.03 -6.11 -1.74
CA GLU A 329 -20.03 -5.72 -0.76
C GLU A 329 -19.59 -4.39 -0.13
N LEU A 330 -20.54 -3.47 0.09
CA LEU A 330 -20.25 -2.19 0.76
C LEU A 330 -21.05 -2.05 2.06
N THR A 331 -20.39 -1.69 3.15
CA THR A 331 -21.04 -1.34 4.41
C THR A 331 -21.66 0.05 4.33
N LEU A 332 -23.00 0.13 4.37
CA LEU A 332 -23.78 1.36 4.37
C LEU A 332 -24.06 1.92 5.76
N HIS A 333 -23.98 1.11 6.81
CA HIS A 333 -24.25 1.51 8.19
C HIS A 333 -23.25 0.85 9.13
N GLN A 334 -22.59 1.64 9.97
CA GLN A 334 -21.69 1.09 10.98
C GLN A 334 -21.25 2.13 12.00
N HIS A 335 -20.89 1.65 13.19
CA HIS A 335 -20.01 2.40 14.08
C HIS A 335 -18.55 2.16 13.66
N MET A 336 -17.84 3.22 13.27
CA MET A 336 -16.46 3.10 12.81
C MET A 336 -15.55 2.64 13.95
N PRO A 337 -14.78 1.54 13.82
CA PRO A 337 -13.78 1.16 14.81
C PRO A 337 -12.65 2.21 14.83
N MET A 338 -12.38 2.79 16.00
CA MET A 338 -11.39 3.86 16.18
C MET A 338 -10.04 3.31 16.60
N PHE A 339 -10.01 2.54 17.70
CA PHE A 339 -8.77 2.02 18.28
C PHE A 339 -8.88 0.53 18.54
N HIS A 340 -7.81 -0.21 18.26
CA HIS A 340 -7.63 -1.58 18.71
C HIS A 340 -6.49 -1.61 19.72
N MET A 341 -6.72 -2.25 20.87
CA MET A 341 -5.80 -2.27 22.00
C MET A 341 -5.53 -3.71 22.40
N GLU A 342 -4.25 -4.08 22.55
CA GLU A 342 -3.88 -5.38 23.14
C GLU A 342 -4.18 -5.43 24.64
N HIS A 343 -4.16 -4.27 25.29
CA HIS A 343 -4.41 -4.16 26.71
C HIS A 343 -5.91 -4.27 27.01
N CYS A 344 -6.29 -5.26 27.83
CA CYS A 344 -7.67 -5.48 28.24
C CYS A 344 -8.08 -4.51 29.37
N VAL A 345 -8.72 -3.40 29.01
CA VAL A 345 -9.28 -2.39 29.93
C VAL A 345 -10.26 -3.03 30.92
N PHE A 346 -11.06 -4.00 30.45
CA PHE A 346 -11.99 -4.72 31.33
C PHE A 346 -11.27 -5.47 32.45
N CYS A 347 -10.19 -6.18 32.13
CA CYS A 347 -9.40 -6.91 33.13
C CYS A 347 -8.80 -5.94 34.16
N VAL A 348 -8.21 -4.85 33.69
CA VAL A 348 -7.44 -3.94 34.54
C VAL A 348 -8.32 -3.10 35.45
N PHE A 349 -9.47 -2.63 34.96
CA PHE A 349 -10.30 -1.69 35.72
C PHE A 349 -11.53 -2.33 36.36
N LEU A 350 -11.99 -3.48 35.87
CA LEU A 350 -13.21 -4.15 36.34
C LEU A 350 -12.97 -5.53 36.94
N SER A 351 -11.72 -5.90 37.20
CA SER A 351 -11.37 -7.13 37.92
C SER A 351 -10.22 -6.93 38.90
N LYS A 352 -10.03 -7.91 39.79
CA LYS A 352 -8.83 -8.02 40.64
C LYS A 352 -7.73 -8.89 40.00
N GLY A 353 -8.01 -9.48 38.84
CA GLY A 353 -7.09 -10.36 38.13
C GLY A 353 -6.10 -9.57 37.26
N THR A 354 -5.04 -10.25 36.82
CA THR A 354 -4.00 -9.65 35.99
C THR A 354 -3.93 -10.23 34.57
N SER A 355 -4.73 -11.26 34.29
CA SER A 355 -4.73 -11.97 33.01
C SER A 355 -6.11 -12.54 32.65
N TYR A 356 -6.24 -13.08 31.43
CA TYR A 356 -7.46 -13.77 30.99
C TYR A 356 -7.81 -15.03 31.81
N LYS A 357 -6.86 -15.56 32.61
CA LYS A 357 -7.06 -16.77 33.42
C LYS A 357 -7.76 -16.48 34.75
N ASP A 358 -7.61 -15.28 35.28
CA ASP A 358 -8.02 -14.90 36.63
C ASP A 358 -8.89 -13.63 36.67
N CYS A 359 -9.15 -12.98 35.53
CA CYS A 359 -9.98 -11.76 35.49
C CYS A 359 -11.47 -11.99 35.76
N GLY A 360 -11.97 -13.23 35.69
CA GLY A 360 -13.39 -13.53 35.88
C GLY A 360 -14.31 -13.03 34.74
N ARG A 361 -13.72 -12.62 33.61
CA ARG A 361 -14.40 -12.19 32.36
C ARG A 361 -15.45 -11.09 32.53
N PRO A 362 -15.10 -9.93 33.12
CA PRO A 362 -16.02 -8.81 33.26
C PRO A 362 -16.56 -8.30 31.92
N CYS A 363 -15.81 -8.47 30.82
CA CYS A 363 -16.26 -8.10 29.48
C CYS A 363 -17.54 -8.82 29.02
N GLU A 364 -17.82 -10.03 29.52
CA GLU A 364 -19.03 -10.78 29.15
C GLU A 364 -20.28 -10.30 29.90
N LYS A 365 -20.12 -9.50 30.97
CA LYS A 365 -21.21 -9.07 31.87
C LYS A 365 -21.44 -7.57 31.86
N HIS A 366 -20.43 -6.80 31.49
CA HIS A 366 -20.47 -5.34 31.54
C HIS A 366 -20.45 -4.75 30.14
N VAL A 367 -21.38 -3.85 29.89
CA VAL A 367 -21.34 -2.91 28.77
C VAL A 367 -20.52 -1.70 29.21
N VAL A 368 -19.45 -1.38 28.48
CA VAL A 368 -18.55 -0.27 28.81
C VAL A 368 -18.53 0.74 27.68
N HIS A 369 -18.74 2.00 28.05
CA HIS A 369 -18.54 3.15 27.16
C HIS A 369 -17.47 4.08 27.71
N LEU A 370 -16.58 4.56 26.85
CA LEU A 370 -15.61 5.60 27.18
C LEU A 370 -16.15 6.96 26.76
N ARG A 371 -16.15 7.92 27.68
CA ARG A 371 -16.59 9.28 27.43
C ARG A 371 -15.43 10.12 26.90
N ASP A 372 -15.62 10.79 25.77
CA ASP A 372 -14.63 11.71 25.23
C ASP A 372 -14.73 13.13 25.85
N ARG A 373 -13.87 14.05 25.38
CA ARG A 373 -13.82 15.44 25.86
C ARG A 373 -15.08 16.26 25.58
N VAL A 374 -15.87 15.90 24.57
CA VAL A 374 -17.14 16.58 24.23
C VAL A 374 -18.35 15.87 24.84
N GLY A 375 -18.12 14.77 25.56
CA GLY A 375 -19.13 14.01 26.28
C GLY A 375 -19.77 12.89 25.47
N GLN A 376 -19.28 12.61 24.26
CA GLN A 376 -19.75 11.49 23.47
C GLN A 376 -19.29 10.16 24.09
N LEU A 377 -20.19 9.18 24.10
CA LEU A 377 -19.94 7.84 24.65
C LEU A 377 -19.54 6.88 23.53
N HIS A 378 -18.38 6.26 23.66
CA HIS A 378 -17.79 5.35 22.68
C HIS A 378 -17.81 3.92 23.21
N ARG A 379 -18.45 3.00 22.50
CA ARG A 379 -18.56 1.60 22.96
C ARG A 379 -17.21 0.92 22.91
N LEU A 380 -16.81 0.32 24.03
CA LEU A 380 -15.64 -0.55 24.11
C LEU A 380 -16.12 -2.01 24.06
N GLN A 381 -15.49 -2.81 23.20
CA GLN A 381 -15.82 -4.22 23.03
C GLN A 381 -14.57 -5.08 23.12
N ALA A 382 -14.64 -6.21 23.82
CA ALA A 382 -13.54 -7.17 23.87
C ALA A 382 -13.71 -8.25 22.79
N ASP A 383 -12.61 -8.70 22.18
CA ASP A 383 -12.61 -9.89 21.34
C ASP A 383 -12.22 -11.14 22.14
N VAL A 384 -12.26 -12.30 21.47
CA VAL A 384 -11.90 -13.60 22.06
C VAL A 384 -10.46 -13.65 22.61
N GLY A 385 -9.56 -12.81 22.07
CA GLY A 385 -8.17 -12.67 22.49
C GLY A 385 -7.99 -11.67 23.62
N CYS A 386 -9.06 -11.19 24.26
CA CYS A 386 -9.07 -10.12 25.26
C CYS A 386 -8.56 -8.77 24.74
N ARG A 387 -8.54 -8.56 23.42
CA ARG A 387 -8.17 -7.27 22.81
C ARG A 387 -9.40 -6.39 22.80
N ASN A 388 -9.22 -5.09 22.95
CA ASN A 388 -10.36 -4.16 22.98
C ASN A 388 -10.43 -3.32 21.72
N THR A 389 -11.63 -3.21 21.16
CA THR A 389 -11.95 -2.29 20.08
C THR A 389 -12.83 -1.18 20.64
N LEU A 390 -12.41 0.07 20.47
CA LEU A 390 -13.22 1.24 20.76
C LEU A 390 -13.94 1.67 19.49
N PHE A 391 -15.26 1.68 19.50
CA PHE A 391 -16.08 2.10 18.38
C PHE A 391 -16.53 3.55 18.54
N ASN A 392 -16.67 4.27 17.42
CA ASN A 392 -17.24 5.61 17.42
C ASN A 392 -18.65 5.57 18.04
N GLY A 393 -18.97 6.50 18.95
CA GLY A 393 -20.27 6.53 19.63
C GLY A 393 -21.47 6.81 18.72
N ARG A 394 -21.22 7.37 17.53
CA ARG A 394 -22.26 7.61 16.53
C ARG A 394 -22.05 6.70 15.33
N ALA A 395 -23.12 6.04 14.90
CA ALA A 395 -23.14 5.31 13.65
C ALA A 395 -22.85 6.27 12.48
N GLN A 396 -22.28 5.75 11.42
CA GLN A 396 -22.11 6.43 10.14
C GLN A 396 -22.97 5.71 9.10
N THR A 397 -23.55 6.49 8.17
CA THR A 397 -24.25 5.93 7.03
C THR A 397 -23.88 6.54 5.69
N GLY A 398 -23.68 5.67 4.70
CA GLY A 398 -23.55 6.01 3.28
C GLY A 398 -24.87 5.97 2.49
N ALA A 399 -26.03 5.95 3.16
CA ALA A 399 -27.34 5.78 2.54
C ALA A 399 -27.62 6.74 1.36
N ARG A 400 -27.17 8.00 1.44
CA ARG A 400 -27.32 8.98 0.34
C ARG A 400 -26.69 8.54 -0.99
N PHE A 401 -25.67 7.69 -0.94
CA PHE A 401 -24.95 7.23 -2.11
C PHE A 401 -25.53 5.93 -2.68
N TYR A 402 -26.51 5.33 -2.00
CA TYR A 402 -27.08 4.03 -2.37
C TYR A 402 -27.47 3.97 -3.86
N GLN A 403 -28.21 4.95 -4.35
CA GLN A 403 -28.67 4.98 -5.74
C GLN A 403 -27.51 5.05 -6.74
N ASN A 404 -26.48 5.84 -6.44
CA ASN A 404 -25.29 5.96 -7.29
C ASN A 404 -24.50 4.64 -7.34
N LEU A 405 -24.34 4.00 -6.18
CA LEU A 405 -23.63 2.73 -6.04
C LEU A 405 -24.37 1.58 -6.74
N HIS A 406 -25.69 1.51 -6.55
CA HIS A 406 -26.53 0.51 -7.20
C HIS A 406 -26.55 0.69 -8.72
N SER A 407 -26.64 1.94 -9.19
CA SER A 407 -26.53 2.27 -10.61
C SER A 407 -25.17 1.95 -11.22
N ALA A 408 -24.10 1.98 -10.42
CA ALA A 408 -22.76 1.51 -10.82
C ALA A 408 -22.63 -0.02 -10.85
N GLY A 409 -23.70 -0.75 -10.52
CA GLY A 409 -23.78 -2.21 -10.59
C GLY A 409 -23.47 -2.93 -9.28
N LEU A 410 -23.25 -2.21 -8.17
CA LEU A 410 -23.08 -2.82 -6.86
C LEU A 410 -24.41 -3.39 -6.37
N THR A 411 -24.42 -4.66 -5.98
CA THR A 411 -25.66 -5.35 -5.56
C THR A 411 -25.66 -5.74 -4.10
N ARG A 412 -24.50 -5.87 -3.44
CA ARG A 412 -24.41 -6.29 -2.04
C ARG A 412 -24.12 -5.11 -1.14
N PHE A 413 -24.97 -4.93 -0.15
CA PHE A 413 -24.87 -3.86 0.83
C PHE A 413 -24.99 -4.46 2.23
N ARG A 414 -24.18 -3.96 3.15
CA ARG A 414 -24.10 -4.45 4.52
C ARG A 414 -24.46 -3.38 5.52
N ILE A 415 -25.11 -3.78 6.60
CA ILE A 415 -25.22 -2.97 7.82
C ILE A 415 -24.55 -3.72 8.97
N GLU A 416 -23.81 -3.01 9.81
CA GLU A 416 -23.19 -3.56 11.01
C GLU A 416 -23.85 -2.99 12.26
N LEU A 417 -24.49 -3.86 13.05
CA LEU A 417 -25.10 -3.52 14.33
C LEU A 417 -24.07 -3.63 15.45
N LEU A 418 -24.12 -2.74 16.43
CA LEU A 418 -23.22 -2.70 17.57
C LEU A 418 -23.97 -2.83 18.90
N ASP A 419 -24.67 -1.77 19.31
CA ASP A 419 -25.32 -1.65 20.62
C ASP A 419 -26.84 -1.87 20.56
N GLU A 420 -27.40 -1.99 19.37
CA GLU A 420 -28.84 -2.14 19.15
C GLU A 420 -29.38 -3.40 19.82
N ASP A 421 -30.46 -3.24 20.58
CA ASP A 421 -31.32 -4.33 21.05
C ASP A 421 -32.19 -4.88 19.91
N ALA A 422 -32.99 -5.91 20.16
CA ALA A 422 -33.82 -6.55 19.14
C ALA A 422 -34.76 -5.57 18.42
N ALA A 423 -35.35 -4.63 19.15
CA ALA A 423 -36.31 -3.68 18.59
C ALA A 423 -35.61 -2.61 17.75
N ALA A 424 -34.48 -2.08 18.23
CA ALA A 424 -33.64 -1.13 17.50
C ALA A 424 -33.04 -1.79 16.26
N ALA A 425 -32.51 -3.01 16.36
CA ALA A 425 -32.00 -3.78 15.25
C ALA A 425 -33.07 -3.98 14.16
N THR A 426 -34.27 -4.41 14.55
CA THR A 426 -35.41 -4.58 13.62
C THR A 426 -35.76 -3.28 12.91
N ARG A 427 -35.81 -2.14 13.65
CA ARG A 427 -36.08 -0.83 13.04
C ARG A 427 -35.00 -0.45 12.04
N THR A 428 -33.73 -0.59 12.41
CA THR A 428 -32.60 -0.27 11.52
C THR A 428 -32.61 -1.14 10.27
N ILE A 429 -32.77 -2.47 10.39
CA ILE A 429 -32.82 -3.39 9.26
C ILE A 429 -33.96 -3.02 8.30
N ARG A 430 -35.17 -2.81 8.83
CA ARG A 430 -36.33 -2.44 8.00
C ARG A 430 -36.16 -1.09 7.31
N ALA A 431 -35.54 -0.10 7.96
CA ALA A 431 -35.25 1.18 7.34
C ALA A 431 -34.36 1.03 6.09
N TYR A 432 -33.32 0.19 6.16
CA TYR A 432 -32.47 -0.08 4.99
C TYR A 432 -33.18 -0.94 3.93
N GLN A 433 -34.02 -1.90 4.31
CA GLN A 433 -34.85 -2.66 3.35
C GLN A 433 -35.81 -1.73 2.61
N GLU A 434 -36.45 -0.79 3.30
CA GLU A 434 -37.33 0.21 2.68
C GLU A 434 -36.57 1.17 1.75
N LEU A 435 -35.35 1.57 2.10
CA LEU A 435 -34.48 2.35 1.19
C LEU A 435 -34.19 1.56 -0.09
N MET A 436 -33.83 0.27 0.03
CA MET A 436 -33.50 -0.59 -1.10
C MET A 436 -34.70 -0.93 -1.99
N ASP A 437 -35.88 -1.04 -1.38
CA ASP A 437 -37.14 -1.26 -2.08
C ASP A 437 -37.74 0.03 -2.68
N GLY A 438 -37.11 1.19 -2.45
CA GLY A 438 -37.60 2.49 -2.92
C GLY A 438 -38.82 3.03 -2.18
N ARG A 439 -39.15 2.47 -1.00
CA ARG A 439 -40.23 2.94 -0.12
C ARG A 439 -39.83 4.10 0.79
N SER A 440 -38.52 4.35 0.92
CA SER A 440 -37.95 5.48 1.67
C SER A 440 -36.77 6.07 0.89
N ASP A 441 -36.41 7.31 1.22
CA ASP A 441 -35.16 7.93 0.78
C ASP A 441 -34.12 7.97 1.92
N ALA A 442 -32.94 8.50 1.62
CA ALA A 442 -31.84 8.60 2.58
C ALA A 442 -32.13 9.56 3.74
N PHE A 443 -32.92 10.61 3.52
CA PHE A 443 -33.28 11.59 4.55
C PHE A 443 -34.23 10.98 5.57
N GLY A 444 -35.29 10.30 5.12
CA GLY A 444 -36.21 9.57 5.97
C GLY A 444 -35.56 8.36 6.67
N LEU A 445 -34.48 7.81 6.11
CA LEU A 445 -33.67 6.81 6.81
C LEU A 445 -32.85 7.45 7.93
N LEU A 446 -32.16 8.57 7.67
CA LEU A 446 -31.26 9.21 8.62
C LEU A 446 -31.98 9.60 9.92
N ASP A 447 -33.20 10.11 9.81
CA ASP A 447 -34.05 10.48 10.95
C ASP A 447 -34.42 9.26 11.82
N ARG A 448 -34.55 8.08 11.22
CA ARG A 448 -34.95 6.84 11.91
C ARG A 448 -33.80 6.09 12.57
N VAL A 449 -32.57 6.27 12.08
CA VAL A 449 -31.38 5.53 12.57
C VAL A 449 -30.41 6.40 13.37
N GLU A 450 -30.69 7.70 13.51
CA GLU A 450 -29.89 8.67 14.29
C GLU A 450 -28.36 8.61 14.01
N ALA A 451 -28.00 8.39 12.74
CA ALA A 451 -26.61 8.23 12.30
C ALA A 451 -26.01 9.53 11.74
N LEU A 452 -24.68 9.58 11.62
CA LEU A 452 -23.96 10.61 10.88
C LEU A 452 -23.90 10.24 9.39
N GLU A 453 -24.19 11.18 8.51
CA GLU A 453 -24.08 10.98 7.07
C GLU A 453 -22.61 11.01 6.62
N LYS A 454 -22.01 9.83 6.39
CA LYS A 454 -20.60 9.66 6.01
C LYS A 454 -20.33 8.27 5.45
N LEU A 455 -19.53 8.18 4.38
CA LEU A 455 -18.97 6.92 3.85
C LEU A 455 -17.44 6.99 3.87
N GLY A 456 -16.79 6.03 4.55
CA GLY A 456 -15.34 5.96 4.70
C GLY A 456 -14.77 6.82 5.85
N VAL A 457 -13.45 6.76 6.05
CA VAL A 457 -12.76 7.52 7.13
C VAL A 457 -12.69 9.03 6.81
N THR A 458 -12.55 9.39 5.54
CA THR A 458 -12.45 10.79 5.07
C THR A 458 -13.37 11.01 3.87
N GLU A 459 -13.79 12.26 3.62
CA GLU A 459 -14.44 12.62 2.35
C GLU A 459 -13.41 12.85 1.22
N GLY A 460 -12.13 12.53 1.46
CA GLY A 460 -11.00 12.84 0.58
C GLY A 460 -10.41 14.22 0.86
N THR A 461 -9.07 14.31 0.94
CA THR A 461 -8.32 15.55 1.18
C THR A 461 -8.21 16.46 -0.06
N LEU A 462 -8.63 15.98 -1.23
CA LEU A 462 -8.65 16.75 -2.49
C LEU A 462 -10.01 17.37 -2.80
N ALA A 463 -11.02 17.14 -1.96
CA ALA A 463 -12.29 17.85 -2.00
C ALA A 463 -12.27 19.00 -0.97
N GLU A 464 -11.31 19.91 -1.08
CA GLU A 464 -11.38 21.20 -0.38
C GLU A 464 -11.92 22.27 -1.34
N LYS A 465 -13.15 22.70 -1.01
CA LYS A 465 -13.96 23.84 -1.47
C LYS A 465 -14.73 23.72 -2.78
#